data_AF-A0A965TY40-F1
#
_entry.id   AF-A0A965TY40-F1
#
_cell.length_a   1.000
_cell.length_b   1.000
_cell.length_c   1.000
_cell.angle_alpha   90.00
_cell.angle_beta   90.00
_cell.angle_gamma   90.00
#
_symmetry.space_group_name_H-M   'P 1'
#
loop_
_entity.id
_entity.type
_entity.pdbx_description
1 polymer ?
#
loop_
_entity_poly.entity_id
_entity_poly.type
_entity_poly.pdbx_seq_one_letter_code
_entity_poly.pdbx_strand_id
1 'polypeptide(L)'
;VEGQSREWEAFKDACLIDKRAAMESTSIGLGQILGLHWRRLGYTSVQEMWDDAMKGIERQVWQICKFIDTDRRLRTALDRRDWHIVASIYNGAGYQKLAEKLGREPYNISLEKAYRRHSV
;
A
#
# COMPACT_ATOMS: atom_id res chain seq x y z
N VAL A 1 13.06 -0.46 -11.98
CA VAL A 1 13.93 -0.21 -10.80
C VAL A 1 14.62 1.15 -10.87
N GLU A 2 14.87 1.70 -12.06
CA GLU A 2 15.56 3.00 -12.29
C GLU A 2 14.88 4.25 -11.71
N GLY A 3 13.60 4.20 -11.29
CA GLY A 3 12.91 5.33 -10.68
C GLY A 3 13.12 5.50 -9.17
N GLN A 4 13.62 4.47 -8.47
CA GLN A 4 13.56 4.44 -7.01
C GLN A 4 14.68 5.25 -6.31
N SER A 5 15.81 5.48 -7.00
CA SER A 5 16.91 6.30 -6.46
C SER A 5 16.53 7.78 -6.31
N ARG A 6 15.80 8.33 -7.30
CA ARG A 6 15.31 9.71 -7.27
C ARG A 6 14.28 9.95 -6.18
N GLU A 7 13.42 8.97 -5.90
CA GLU A 7 12.48 9.04 -4.77
C GLU A 7 13.22 9.13 -3.43
N TRP A 8 14.37 8.45 -3.30
CA TRP A 8 15.21 8.55 -2.12
C TRP A 8 15.87 9.92 -1.97
N GLU A 9 16.30 10.55 -3.06
CA GLU A 9 16.82 11.92 -3.05
C GLU A 9 15.73 12.90 -2.62
N ALA A 10 14.56 12.85 -3.27
CA ALA A 10 13.42 13.68 -2.92
C ALA A 10 12.97 13.50 -1.45
N PHE A 11 12.98 12.26 -0.95
CA PHE A 11 12.68 11.97 0.46
C PHE A 11 13.73 12.58 1.41
N LYS A 12 15.02 12.49 1.07
CA LYS A 12 16.09 13.11 1.87
C LYS A 12 15.93 14.63 1.91
N ASP A 13 15.64 15.25 0.79
CA ASP A 13 15.40 16.69 0.70
C ASP A 13 14.20 17.11 1.55
N ALA A 14 13.09 16.36 1.49
CA ALA A 14 11.92 16.61 2.34
C ALA A 14 12.24 16.44 3.83
N CYS A 15 13.09 15.47 4.20
CA CYS A 15 13.53 15.27 5.58
C CYS A 15 14.36 16.43 6.14
N LEU A 16 15.04 17.22 5.28
CA LEU A 16 15.75 18.43 5.71
C LEU A 16 14.80 19.55 6.15
N ILE A 17 13.56 19.54 5.65
CA ILE A 17 12.52 20.51 6.01
C ILE A 17 11.78 20.05 7.27
N ASP A 18 11.16 18.87 7.21
CA ASP A 18 10.50 18.24 8.35
C ASP A 18 10.52 16.72 8.16
N LYS A 19 11.36 16.06 8.94
CA LYS A 19 11.53 14.60 8.89
C LYS A 19 10.22 13.85 9.14
N ARG A 20 9.42 14.28 10.12
CA ARG A 20 8.19 13.56 10.46
C ARG A 20 7.17 13.71 9.33
N ALA A 21 6.97 14.93 8.83
CA ALA A 21 6.04 15.19 7.74
C ALA A 21 6.46 14.45 6.46
N ALA A 22 7.77 14.41 6.15
CA ALA A 22 8.31 13.65 5.02
C ALA A 22 8.01 12.14 5.12
N MET A 23 8.21 11.56 6.30
CA MET A 23 7.91 10.15 6.57
C MET A 23 6.41 9.86 6.53
N GLU A 24 5.57 10.75 7.08
CA GLU A 24 4.10 10.62 7.02
C GLU A 24 3.59 10.74 5.56
N SER A 25 4.27 11.51 4.73
CA SER A 25 3.89 11.77 3.33
C SER A 25 4.45 10.75 2.33
N THR A 26 5.18 9.74 2.79
CA THR A 26 5.85 8.77 1.91
C THR A 26 5.35 7.35 2.19
N SER A 27 5.09 6.61 1.12
CA SER A 27 4.72 5.18 1.17
C SER A 27 5.95 4.29 1.28
N ILE A 28 5.90 3.25 2.12
CA ILE A 28 7.04 2.35 2.36
C ILE A 28 6.72 0.87 2.04
N GLY A 29 7.75 0.15 1.57
CA GLY A 29 7.73 -1.30 1.41
C GLY A 29 6.86 -1.80 0.26
N LEU A 30 6.73 -3.13 0.17
CA LEU A 30 6.01 -3.84 -0.88
C LEU A 30 4.56 -3.34 -1.06
N GLY A 31 3.88 -3.10 0.06
CA GLY A 31 2.49 -2.67 0.08
C GLY A 31 2.27 -1.21 -0.26
N GLN A 32 3.35 -0.41 -0.29
CA GLN A 32 3.31 1.04 -0.44
C GLN A 32 2.33 1.70 0.54
N ILE A 33 2.32 1.26 1.81
CA ILE A 33 1.46 1.84 2.84
C ILE A 33 1.99 3.22 3.20
N LEU A 34 1.12 4.24 3.10
CA LEU A 34 1.47 5.63 3.41
C LEU A 34 1.80 5.79 4.89
N GLY A 35 2.94 6.43 5.18
CA GLY A 35 3.42 6.63 6.56
C GLY A 35 2.38 7.29 7.48
N LEU A 36 1.52 8.17 6.95
CA LEU A 36 0.40 8.81 7.68
C LEU A 36 -0.49 7.81 8.43
N HIS A 37 -0.56 6.56 7.99
CA HIS A 37 -1.37 5.52 8.63
C HIS A 37 -0.71 4.86 9.84
N TRP A 38 0.45 5.33 10.31
CA TRP A 38 1.16 4.75 11.45
C TRP A 38 0.26 4.57 12.69
N ARG A 39 -0.56 5.58 13.05
CA ARG A 39 -1.52 5.49 14.17
C ARG A 39 -2.60 4.43 13.92
N ARG A 40 -3.13 4.39 12.69
CA ARG A 40 -4.17 3.45 12.28
C ARG A 40 -3.67 2.00 12.36
N LEU A 41 -2.39 1.77 12.06
CA LEU A 41 -1.76 0.45 12.16
C LEU A 41 -1.36 0.08 13.61
N GLY A 42 -1.40 1.05 14.54
CA GLY A 42 -1.13 0.84 15.96
C GLY A 42 0.30 1.16 16.41
N TYR A 43 1.09 1.83 15.58
CA TYR A 43 2.42 2.29 15.97
C TYR A 43 2.34 3.56 16.82
N THR A 44 3.38 3.82 17.60
CA THR A 44 3.51 5.02 18.45
C THR A 44 4.09 6.23 17.71
N SER A 45 4.75 5.99 16.57
CA SER A 45 5.26 7.03 15.68
C SER A 45 5.41 6.53 14.24
N VAL A 46 5.57 7.47 13.29
CA VAL A 46 5.91 7.13 11.90
C VAL A 46 7.30 6.50 11.78
N GLN A 47 8.24 6.89 12.63
CA GLN A 47 9.58 6.29 12.67
C GLN A 47 9.51 4.80 13.01
N GLU A 48 8.71 4.43 14.01
CA GLU A 48 8.52 3.04 14.39
C GLU A 48 7.90 2.20 13.26
N MET A 49 6.93 2.75 12.53
CA MET A 49 6.35 2.08 11.35
C MET A 49 7.41 1.84 10.27
N TRP A 50 8.28 2.82 10.02
CA TRP A 50 9.36 2.72 9.04
C TRP A 50 10.43 1.71 9.46
N ASP A 51 10.87 1.77 10.71
CA ASP A 51 11.85 0.84 11.27
C ASP A 51 11.33 -0.60 11.21
N ASP A 52 10.03 -0.80 11.47
CA ASP A 52 9.40 -2.10 11.33
C ASP A 52 9.34 -2.60 9.88
N ALA A 53 9.01 -1.73 8.92
CA ALA A 53 9.01 -2.08 7.49
C ALA A 53 10.43 -2.43 6.98
N MET A 54 11.47 -1.81 7.56
CA MET A 54 12.87 -2.06 7.21
C MET A 54 13.43 -3.39 7.74
N LYS A 55 12.76 -4.04 8.70
CA LYS A 55 13.16 -5.38 9.20
C LYS A 55 13.05 -6.48 8.14
N GLY A 56 12.24 -6.29 7.10
CA GLY A 56 12.15 -7.22 5.97
C GLY A 56 10.75 -7.41 5.42
N ILE A 57 10.64 -8.25 4.38
CA ILE A 57 9.42 -8.47 3.61
C ILE A 57 8.26 -8.98 4.48
N GLU A 58 8.52 -9.83 5.47
CA GLU A 58 7.49 -10.35 6.38
C GLU A 58 6.76 -9.23 7.13
N ARG A 59 7.51 -8.22 7.58
CA ARG A 59 6.92 -7.06 8.28
C ARG A 59 6.17 -6.15 7.32
N GLN A 60 6.63 -6.02 6.07
CA GLN A 60 5.91 -5.29 5.05
C GLN A 60 4.58 -5.97 4.69
N VAL A 61 4.57 -7.31 4.59
CA VAL A 61 3.33 -8.09 4.42
C VAL A 61 2.42 -7.94 5.64
N TRP A 62 2.96 -7.99 6.85
CA TRP A 62 2.19 -7.75 8.08
C TRP A 62 1.51 -6.37 8.06
N GLN A 63 2.20 -5.32 7.60
CA GLN A 63 1.61 -3.99 7.47
C GLN A 63 0.46 -3.94 6.46
N ILE A 64 0.56 -4.67 5.34
CA ILE A 64 -0.54 -4.81 4.36
C ILE A 64 -1.75 -5.46 5.04
N CYS A 65 -1.55 -6.61 5.70
CA CYS A 65 -2.63 -7.31 6.41
C CYS A 65 -3.27 -6.41 7.48
N LYS A 66 -2.45 -5.71 8.27
CA LYS A 66 -2.95 -4.80 9.32
C LYS A 66 -3.75 -3.64 8.73
N PHE A 67 -3.27 -3.04 7.64
CA PHE A 67 -3.99 -1.98 6.94
C PHE A 67 -5.36 -2.47 6.44
N ILE A 68 -5.41 -3.66 5.83
CA ILE A 68 -6.66 -4.31 5.41
C ILE A 68 -7.61 -4.54 6.60
N ASP A 69 -7.10 -5.10 7.69
CA ASP A 69 -7.91 -5.45 8.87
C ASP A 69 -8.54 -4.22 9.54
N THR A 70 -7.93 -3.05 9.41
CA THR A 70 -8.46 -1.80 9.96
C THR A 70 -9.60 -1.20 9.12
N ASP A 71 -9.85 -1.71 7.90
CA ASP A 71 -10.97 -1.29 7.05
C ASP A 71 -12.01 -2.41 6.93
N ARG A 72 -13.11 -2.27 7.67
CA ARG A 72 -14.20 -3.25 7.66
C ARG A 72 -14.78 -3.49 6.28
N ARG A 73 -14.86 -2.47 5.42
CA ARG A 73 -15.44 -2.58 4.09
C ARG A 73 -14.48 -3.33 3.16
N LEU A 74 -13.18 -3.03 3.23
CA LEU A 74 -12.16 -3.76 2.48
C LEU A 74 -12.11 -5.24 2.91
N ARG A 75 -12.13 -5.50 4.22
CA ARG A 75 -12.17 -6.87 4.76
C ARG A 75 -13.38 -7.65 4.28
N THR A 76 -14.56 -7.04 4.37
CA THR A 76 -15.82 -7.64 3.86
C THR A 76 -15.75 -7.90 2.35
N ALA A 77 -15.13 -7.00 1.58
CA ALA A 77 -14.97 -7.17 0.14
C ALA A 77 -14.04 -8.34 -0.18
N LEU A 78 -12.96 -8.54 0.58
CA LEU A 78 -12.09 -9.72 0.44
C LEU A 78 -12.85 -11.01 0.78
N ASP A 79 -13.59 -11.04 1.90
CA ASP A 79 -14.39 -12.21 2.31
C ASP A 79 -15.42 -12.61 1.24
N ARG A 80 -16.02 -11.60 0.59
CA ARG A 80 -17.00 -11.78 -0.48
C ARG A 80 -16.39 -11.97 -1.86
N ARG A 81 -15.05 -11.85 -1.99
CA ARG A 81 -14.33 -11.90 -3.27
C ARG A 81 -14.79 -10.82 -4.25
N ASP A 82 -15.17 -9.66 -3.73
CA ASP A 82 -15.54 -8.49 -4.51
C ASP A 82 -14.29 -7.72 -4.94
N TRP A 83 -13.65 -8.21 -5.99
CA TRP A 83 -12.37 -7.67 -6.48
C TRP A 83 -12.46 -6.23 -6.98
N HIS A 84 -13.65 -5.79 -7.40
CA HIS A 84 -13.87 -4.40 -7.78
C HIS A 84 -13.79 -3.48 -6.56
N ILE A 85 -14.50 -3.82 -5.47
CA ILE A 85 -14.45 -3.03 -4.24
C ILE A 85 -13.06 -3.09 -3.60
N VAL A 86 -12.40 -4.25 -3.60
CA VAL A 86 -11.01 -4.38 -3.14
C VAL A 86 -10.09 -3.43 -3.92
N ALA A 87 -10.14 -3.48 -5.26
CA ALA A 87 -9.31 -2.63 -6.10
C ALA A 87 -9.63 -1.14 -5.91
N SER A 88 -10.90 -0.78 -5.80
CA SER A 88 -11.37 0.60 -5.64
C SER A 88 -10.93 1.21 -4.30
N ILE A 89 -11.00 0.46 -3.20
CA ILE A 89 -10.58 0.96 -1.89
C ILE A 89 -9.05 1.04 -1.81
N TYR A 90 -8.33 0.01 -2.25
CA TYR A 90 -6.88 -0.05 -2.07
C TYR A 90 -6.11 0.82 -3.09
N ASN A 91 -6.56 0.86 -4.35
CA ASN A 91 -5.88 1.55 -5.45
C ASN A 91 -6.58 2.85 -5.87
N GLY A 92 -7.72 3.17 -5.26
CA GLY A 92 -8.54 4.35 -5.54
C GLY A 92 -9.62 4.12 -6.61
N ALA A 93 -10.71 4.89 -6.54
CA ALA A 93 -11.85 4.76 -7.46
C ALA A 93 -11.50 4.96 -8.95
N GLY A 94 -10.38 5.64 -9.24
CA GLY A 94 -9.87 5.83 -10.59
C GLY A 94 -9.07 4.66 -11.17
N TYR A 95 -8.93 3.53 -10.45
CA TYR A 95 -7.99 2.47 -10.82
C TYR A 95 -8.21 1.90 -12.24
N GLN A 96 -9.47 1.82 -12.71
CA GLN A 96 -9.78 1.31 -14.06
C GLN A 96 -9.32 2.28 -15.14
N LYS A 97 -9.63 3.57 -15.00
CA LYS A 97 -9.19 4.62 -15.94
C LYS A 97 -7.67 4.71 -15.98
N LEU A 98 -7.02 4.54 -14.82
CA LEU A 98 -5.56 4.51 -14.74
C LEU A 98 -4.97 3.28 -15.44
N ALA A 99 -5.61 2.12 -15.31
CA ALA A 99 -5.18 0.90 -16.00
C ALA A 99 -5.30 1.04 -17.52
N GLU A 100 -6.43 1.58 -18.01
CA GLU A 100 -6.66 1.88 -19.43
C GLU A 100 -5.63 2.86 -19.98
N LYS A 101 -5.42 4.00 -19.30
CA LYS A 101 -4.41 5.01 -19.69
C LYS A 101 -3.01 4.41 -19.86
N LEU A 102 -2.70 3.39 -19.07
CA LEU A 102 -1.37 2.77 -19.02
C LEU A 102 -1.31 1.45 -19.80
N GLY A 103 -2.36 1.08 -20.53
CA GLY A 103 -2.40 -0.13 -21.36
C GLY A 103 -2.21 -1.43 -20.57
N ARG A 104 -2.66 -1.48 -19.31
CA ARG A 104 -2.41 -2.60 -18.39
C ARG A 104 -3.71 -3.19 -17.86
N GLU A 105 -3.66 -4.46 -17.46
CA GLU A 105 -4.83 -5.15 -16.90
C GLU A 105 -5.30 -4.46 -15.60
N PRO A 106 -6.61 -4.16 -15.47
CA PRO A 106 -7.14 -3.58 -14.24
C PRO A 106 -6.97 -4.51 -13.03
N TYR A 107 -6.66 -3.92 -11.88
CA TYR A 107 -6.38 -4.67 -10.65
C TYR A 107 -7.47 -5.67 -10.26
N ASN A 108 -8.76 -5.34 -10.44
CA ASN A 108 -9.85 -6.27 -10.11
C ASN A 108 -9.79 -7.57 -10.94
N ILE A 109 -9.38 -7.48 -12.21
CA ILE A 109 -9.25 -8.64 -13.10
C ILE A 109 -8.02 -9.46 -12.71
N SER A 110 -6.88 -8.81 -12.47
CA SER A 110 -5.66 -9.52 -12.07
C SER A 110 -5.82 -10.22 -10.71
N LEU A 111 -6.47 -9.58 -9.74
CA LEU A 111 -6.80 -10.17 -8.44
C LEU A 111 -7.70 -11.40 -8.60
N GLU A 112 -8.75 -11.30 -9.41
CA GLU A 112 -9.64 -12.43 -9.66
C GLU A 112 -8.92 -13.62 -10.30
N LYS A 113 -8.11 -13.36 -11.33
CA LYS A 113 -7.31 -14.40 -12.02
C LYS A 113 -6.33 -15.07 -11.07
N ALA A 114 -5.64 -14.28 -10.23
CA ALA A 114 -4.72 -14.80 -9.23
C ALA A 114 -5.46 -15.67 -8.19
N TYR A 115 -6.59 -15.20 -7.68
CA TYR A 115 -7.41 -15.99 -6.76
C TYR A 115 -7.83 -17.33 -7.37
N ARG A 116 -8.36 -17.34 -8.60
CA ARG A 116 -8.75 -18.58 -9.28
C ARG A 116 -7.59 -19.54 -9.53
N ARG A 117 -6.38 -19.01 -9.78
CA ARG A 117 -5.18 -19.84 -9.99
C ARG A 117 -4.70 -20.53 -8.70
N HIS A 118 -4.89 -19.88 -7.55
CA HIS A 118 -4.36 -20.35 -6.28
C HIS A 118 -5.41 -20.92 -5.32
N SER A 119 -6.70 -20.80 -5.67
CA SER A 119 -7.79 -21.48 -4.97
C SER A 119 -7.85 -22.91 -5.49
N VAL A 120 -7.40 -23.86 -4.67
CA VAL A 120 -7.58 -25.31 -4.90
C VAL A 120 -9.02 -25.69 -4.64
#